data_AF-A0A6B0URW6-F1
#
_entry.id   AF-A0A6B0URW6-F1
#
_cell.length_a   1.000
_cell.length_b   1.000
_cell.length_c   1.000
_cell.angle_alpha   90.00
_cell.angle_beta   90.00
_cell.angle_gamma   90.00
#
_symmetry.space_group_name_H-M   'P 1'
#
loop_
_entity.id
_entity.type
_entity.pdbx_description
1 polymer ?
#
loop_
_entity_poly.entity_id
_entity_poly.type
_entity_poly.pdbx_seq_one_letter_code
_entity_poly.pdbx_strand_id
1 'polypeptide(L)'
;MIAALFLGIQLLGQTQAEQLICDGDFPNATEVMMKLPKTYILQSAFNVETLNCAIQVFYNRTYRSEMYKMYNLIYVYNTGRHQGQALYVRGFDNYTIILDTRPETYFPPKRSLQILYSDKESCMVTKKSELTFS
;
A
#
# COMPACT_ATOMS: atom_id res chain seq x y z
N MET A 1 -30.02 -34.25 -26.43
CA MET A 1 -29.17 -33.22 -27.07
C MET A 1 -29.17 -31.88 -26.33
N ILE A 2 -29.36 -31.85 -25.00
CA ILE A 2 -29.32 -30.61 -24.19
C ILE A 2 -28.03 -30.56 -23.34
N ALA A 3 -27.53 -31.72 -22.89
CA ALA A 3 -26.32 -31.83 -22.08
C ALA A 3 -25.04 -31.36 -22.79
N ALA A 4 -24.91 -31.60 -24.10
CA ALA A 4 -23.76 -31.14 -24.88
C ALA A 4 -23.73 -29.60 -25.04
N LEU A 5 -24.90 -28.97 -25.09
CA LEU A 5 -25.02 -27.51 -25.17
C LEU A 5 -24.60 -26.85 -23.85
N PHE A 6 -25.00 -27.43 -22.71
CA PHE A 6 -24.60 -26.96 -21.38
C PHE A 6 -23.10 -27.13 -21.12
N LEU A 7 -22.51 -28.26 -21.53
CA LEU A 7 -21.06 -28.48 -21.44
C LEU A 7 -20.27 -27.50 -22.31
N GLY A 8 -20.76 -27.19 -23.51
CA GLY A 8 -20.14 -26.19 -24.39
C GLY A 8 -20.14 -24.78 -23.79
N ILE A 9 -21.25 -24.35 -23.17
CA ILE A 9 -21.36 -23.04 -22.52
C ILE A 9 -20.47 -22.96 -21.26
N GLN A 10 -20.37 -24.04 -20.48
CA GLN A 10 -19.49 -24.09 -19.31
C GLN A 10 -18.00 -24.06 -19.69
N LEU A 11 -17.59 -24.74 -20.76
CA LEU A 11 -16.22 -24.67 -21.25
C LEU A 11 -15.88 -23.30 -21.85
N LEU A 12 -16.80 -22.68 -22.61
CA LEU A 12 -16.59 -21.35 -23.22
C LEU A 12 -16.55 -20.23 -22.16
N GLY A 13 -17.30 -20.36 -21.06
CA GLY A 13 -17.29 -19.39 -19.96
C GLY A 13 -16.03 -19.43 -19.10
N GLN A 14 -15.29 -20.54 -19.08
CA GLN A 14 -14.06 -20.67 -18.29
C GLN A 14 -12.79 -20.24 -19.04
N THR A 15 -12.82 -20.15 -20.37
CA THR A 15 -11.63 -19.85 -21.18
C THR A 15 -11.23 -18.37 -21.25
N GLN A 16 -12.01 -17.45 -20.67
CA GLN A 16 -11.73 -16.00 -20.72
C GLN A 16 -11.99 -15.27 -19.41
N ALA A 17 -11.78 -15.91 -18.26
CA ALA A 17 -11.47 -15.15 -17.05
C ALA A 17 -10.01 -14.66 -17.14
N GLU A 18 -9.68 -13.90 -18.18
CA GLU A 18 -8.49 -13.07 -18.18
C GLU A 18 -8.68 -12.12 -16.99
N GLN A 19 -7.73 -12.14 -16.06
CA GLN A 19 -7.82 -11.37 -14.83
C GLN A 19 -7.95 -9.90 -15.23
N LEU A 20 -9.16 -9.35 -15.15
CA LEU A 20 -9.45 -7.99 -15.62
C LEU A 20 -8.71 -7.02 -14.69
N ILE A 21 -7.49 -6.64 -15.06
CA ILE A 21 -6.72 -5.60 -14.38
C ILE A 21 -7.36 -4.28 -14.80
N CYS A 22 -8.00 -3.61 -13.86
CA CYS A 22 -8.60 -2.30 -14.09
C CYS A 22 -7.52 -1.22 -14.11
N ASP A 23 -7.80 -0.10 -14.77
CA ASP A 23 -6.98 1.10 -14.63
C ASP A 23 -6.92 1.50 -13.15
N GLY A 24 -5.70 1.58 -12.63
CA GLY A 24 -5.44 1.90 -11.22
C GLY A 24 -5.13 0.69 -10.34
N ASP A 25 -5.34 -0.54 -10.81
CA ASP A 25 -4.91 -1.75 -10.10
C ASP A 25 -3.40 -1.90 -10.14
N PHE A 26 -2.81 -2.27 -9.00
CA PHE A 26 -1.37 -2.48 -8.85
C PHE A 26 -0.51 -1.37 -9.49
N PRO A 27 -0.78 -0.09 -9.16
CA PRO A 27 -0.15 1.04 -9.85
C PRO A 27 1.33 1.16 -9.45
N ASN A 28 2.11 1.86 -10.28
CA ASN A 28 3.50 2.17 -9.95
C ASN A 28 3.59 2.94 -8.61
N ALA A 29 4.23 2.34 -7.61
CA ALA A 29 4.24 2.89 -6.26
C ALA A 29 5.05 4.19 -6.13
N THR A 30 6.06 4.39 -6.98
CA THR A 30 6.82 5.65 -6.99
C THR A 30 5.92 6.80 -7.43
N GLU A 31 5.12 6.59 -8.47
CA GLU A 31 4.20 7.60 -9.00
C GLU A 31 3.12 7.95 -7.98
N VAL A 32 2.48 6.94 -7.38
CA VAL A 32 1.43 7.15 -6.36
C VAL A 32 1.98 7.93 -5.17
N MET A 33 3.16 7.56 -4.67
CA MET A 33 3.78 8.24 -3.53
C MET A 33 4.03 9.74 -3.81
N MET A 34 4.44 10.08 -5.04
CA MET A 34 4.70 11.48 -5.42
C MET A 34 3.41 12.29 -5.58
N LYS A 35 2.36 11.68 -6.14
CA LYS A 35 1.07 12.37 -6.38
C LYS A 35 0.20 12.44 -5.11
N LEU A 36 0.29 11.45 -4.23
CA LEU A 36 -0.46 11.35 -2.97
C LEU A 36 0.48 11.37 -1.74
N PRO A 37 1.23 12.47 -1.51
CA PRO A 37 2.20 12.53 -0.41
C PRO A 37 1.55 12.58 0.97
N LYS A 38 0.27 12.93 1.07
CA LYS A 38 -0.49 12.95 2.33
C LYS A 38 -1.92 12.50 2.07
N THR A 39 -2.37 11.48 2.78
CA THR A 39 -3.72 10.92 2.66
C THR A 39 -4.31 10.59 4.02
N TYR A 40 -5.64 10.66 4.12
CA TYR A 40 -6.39 10.22 5.29
C TYR A 40 -6.79 8.77 5.11
N ILE A 41 -6.73 7.99 6.18
CA ILE A 41 -7.20 6.60 6.20
C ILE A 41 -8.66 6.62 6.63
N LEU A 42 -9.54 6.45 5.64
CA LEU A 42 -10.99 6.38 5.86
C LEU A 42 -11.38 5.06 6.55
N GLN A 43 -10.78 3.95 6.12
CA GLN A 43 -11.06 2.62 6.64
C GLN A 43 -9.75 1.85 6.81
N SER A 44 -9.66 1.10 7.91
CA SER A 44 -8.51 0.31 8.29
C SER A 44 -8.93 -1.14 8.51
N ALA A 45 -8.00 -2.08 8.33
CA ALA A 45 -8.24 -3.49 8.62
C ALA A 45 -8.49 -3.74 10.13
N PHE A 46 -8.10 -2.80 10.99
CA PHE A 46 -8.30 -2.85 12.43
C PHE A 46 -9.35 -1.82 12.86
N ASN A 47 -10.27 -2.24 13.73
CA ASN A 47 -11.17 -1.32 14.41
C ASN A 47 -10.52 -0.87 15.73
N VAL A 48 -10.24 0.42 15.86
CA VAL A 48 -9.62 1.00 17.06
C VAL A 48 -10.55 2.08 17.61
N GLU A 49 -11.30 1.76 18.65
CA GLU A 49 -12.37 2.62 19.20
C GLU A 49 -11.88 4.01 19.65
N THR A 50 -10.63 4.11 20.09
CA THR A 50 -10.04 5.36 20.59
C THR A 50 -9.47 6.23 19.49
N LEU A 51 -9.44 5.75 18.24
CA LEU A 51 -8.85 6.44 17.11
C LEU A 51 -9.86 7.41 16.50
N ASN A 52 -9.51 8.69 16.43
CA ASN A 52 -10.31 9.70 15.74
C ASN A 52 -10.01 9.70 14.24
N CYS A 53 -8.72 9.68 13.88
CA CYS A 53 -8.30 9.55 12.50
C CYS A 53 -6.88 8.97 12.38
N ALA A 54 -6.55 8.47 11.19
CA ALA A 54 -5.18 8.12 10.83
C ALA A 54 -4.78 8.80 9.53
N ILE A 55 -3.52 9.19 9.44
CA ILE A 55 -2.94 9.92 8.32
C ILE A 55 -1.72 9.16 7.85
N GLN A 56 -1.62 8.95 6.54
CA GLN A 56 -0.45 8.42 5.88
C GLN A 56 0.30 9.58 5.21
N VAL A 57 1.60 9.69 5.49
CA VAL A 57 2.44 10.79 4.99
C VAL A 57 3.74 10.25 4.40
N PHE A 58 4.09 10.72 3.22
CA PHE A 58 5.39 10.59 2.58
C PHE A 58 6.10 11.94 2.58
N TYR A 59 7.37 11.97 2.97
CA TYR A 59 8.14 13.21 3.07
C TYR A 59 9.64 12.96 2.96
N ASN A 60 10.41 14.02 2.72
CA ASN A 60 11.87 13.95 2.74
C ASN A 60 12.40 14.42 4.10
N ARG A 61 13.44 13.75 4.60
CA ARG A 61 14.16 14.13 5.82
C ARG A 61 15.66 14.17 5.55
N THR A 62 16.30 15.28 5.87
CA THR A 62 17.76 15.41 5.82
C THR A 62 18.39 14.92 7.12
N TYR A 63 19.39 14.05 7.05
CA TYR A 63 20.21 13.61 8.19
C TYR A 63 21.66 13.42 7.75
N ARG A 64 22.61 14.04 8.47
CA ARG A 64 24.07 13.99 8.18
C ARG A 64 24.41 14.23 6.70
N SER A 65 23.78 15.24 6.09
CA SER A 65 23.93 15.65 4.68
C SER A 65 23.30 14.74 3.63
N GLU A 66 22.66 13.64 4.02
CA GLU A 66 21.89 12.79 3.12
C GLU A 66 20.40 13.09 3.24
N MET A 67 19.68 13.00 2.12
CA MET A 67 18.23 13.15 2.08
C MET A 67 17.57 11.78 1.96
N TYR A 68 16.70 11.47 2.91
CA TYR A 68 15.99 10.20 2.95
C TYR A 68 14.50 10.41 2.68
N LYS A 69 13.93 9.53 1.87
CA LYS A 69 12.48 9.40 1.70
C LYS A 69 11.92 8.66 2.91
N MET A 70 10.87 9.20 3.49
CA MET A 70 10.23 8.71 4.70
C MET A 70 8.77 8.41 4.45
N TYR A 71 8.27 7.42 5.17
CA TYR A 71 6.87 7.08 5.30
C TYR A 71 6.49 7.19 6.78
N ASN A 72 5.34 7.78 7.10
CA ASN A 72 4.85 7.79 8.46
C ASN A 72 3.33 7.56 8.49
N LEU A 73 2.93 6.60 9.30
CA LEU A 73 1.54 6.35 9.66
C LEU A 73 1.27 6.97 11.03
N ILE A 74 0.44 8.02 11.03
CA ILE A 74 0.16 8.84 12.20
C ILE A 74 -1.26 8.55 12.66
N TYR A 75 -1.40 8.05 13.88
CA TYR A 75 -2.67 7.84 14.58
C TYR A 75 -2.98 9.04 15.47
N VAL A 76 -4.18 9.57 15.38
CA VAL A 76 -4.69 10.65 16.23
C VAL A 76 -5.84 10.10 17.07
N TYR A 77 -5.66 10.10 18.39
CA TYR A 77 -6.63 9.55 19.33
C TYR A 77 -7.60 10.62 19.83
N ASN A 78 -8.78 10.21 20.27
CA ASN A 78 -9.80 11.08 20.86
C ASN A 78 -9.31 11.83 22.13
N THR A 79 -8.26 11.34 22.78
CA THR A 79 -7.57 12.00 23.91
C THR A 79 -6.71 13.20 23.50
N GLY A 80 -6.58 13.49 22.21
CA GLY A 80 -5.65 14.50 21.67
C GLY A 80 -4.20 14.02 21.53
N ARG A 81 -3.88 12.81 22.00
CA ARG A 81 -2.58 12.17 21.77
C ARG A 81 -2.42 11.78 20.30
N HIS A 82 -1.18 11.83 19.81
CA HIS A 82 -0.82 11.34 18.49
C HIS A 82 0.37 10.40 18.56
N GLN A 83 0.40 9.39 17.69
CA GLN A 83 1.48 8.41 17.60
C GLN A 83 1.85 8.18 16.14
N GLY A 84 3.12 8.40 15.80
CA GLY A 84 3.67 8.13 14.48
C GLY A 84 4.55 6.87 14.45
N GLN A 85 4.55 6.17 13.33
CA GLN A 85 5.48 5.08 13.01
C GLN A 85 6.28 5.47 11.76
N ALA A 86 7.29 6.32 11.96
CA ALA A 86 8.15 6.76 10.86
C ALA A 86 9.11 5.65 10.43
N LEU A 87 9.15 5.39 9.12
CA LEU A 87 9.97 4.40 8.45
C LEU A 87 10.70 5.05 7.26
N TYR A 88 11.88 4.57 6.95
CA TYR A 88 12.62 4.88 5.73
C TYR A 88 12.00 4.13 4.55
N VAL A 89 11.82 4.84 3.43
CA VAL A 89 11.52 4.24 2.13
C VAL A 89 12.84 3.83 1.50
N ARG A 90 13.12 2.53 1.47
CA ARG A 90 14.40 1.97 0.98
C ARG A 90 14.39 1.68 -0.52
N GLY A 91 13.20 1.57 -1.12
CA GLY A 91 13.05 1.26 -2.53
C GLY A 91 11.61 0.95 -2.89
N PHE A 92 11.42 0.55 -4.15
CA PHE A 92 10.15 0.20 -4.74
C PHE A 92 10.31 -1.08 -5.55
N ASP A 93 9.29 -1.92 -5.51
CA ASP A 93 9.15 -3.10 -6.37
C ASP A 93 7.75 -3.09 -6.98
N ASN A 94 7.64 -2.54 -8.20
CA ASN A 94 6.38 -2.26 -8.89
C ASN A 94 5.37 -1.48 -8.03
N TYR A 95 4.32 -2.14 -7.55
CA TYR A 95 3.26 -1.58 -6.69
C TYR A 95 3.57 -1.68 -5.19
N THR A 96 4.77 -2.15 -4.84
CA THR A 96 5.21 -2.35 -3.46
C THR A 96 6.22 -1.29 -3.05
N ILE A 97 6.00 -0.67 -1.89
CA ILE A 97 6.96 0.20 -1.21
C ILE A 97 7.73 -0.62 -0.18
N ILE A 98 9.06 -0.56 -0.24
CA ILE A 98 9.95 -1.26 0.69
C ILE A 98 10.27 -0.32 1.86
N LEU A 99 9.96 -0.74 3.08
CA LEU A 99 10.01 0.08 4.29
C LEU A 99 10.89 -0.53 5.39
N ASP A 100 11.60 0.32 6.13
CA ASP A 100 12.38 -0.13 7.30
C ASP A 100 12.59 0.97 8.35
N THR A 101 13.02 0.58 9.54
CA THR A 101 13.37 1.49 10.64
C THR A 101 14.71 2.18 10.46
N ARG A 102 15.51 1.75 9.48
CA ARG A 102 16.82 2.30 9.19
C ARG A 102 17.04 2.48 7.68
N PRO A 103 17.91 3.41 7.25
CA PRO A 103 18.14 3.67 5.84
C PRO A 103 19.07 2.64 5.18
N GLU A 104 19.89 1.90 5.94
CA GLU A 104 20.94 1.05 5.37
C GLU A 104 20.36 -0.10 4.54
N THR A 105 20.89 -0.28 3.33
CA THR A 105 20.36 -1.27 2.38
C THR A 105 20.90 -2.69 2.57
N TYR A 106 21.93 -2.87 3.39
CA TYR A 106 22.63 -4.14 3.60
C TYR A 106 21.75 -5.25 4.20
N PHE A 107 20.83 -4.90 5.10
CA PHE A 107 19.95 -5.88 5.73
C PHE A 107 18.68 -6.08 4.92
N PRO A 108 18.12 -7.31 4.84
CA PRO A 108 16.84 -7.51 4.16
C PRO A 108 15.75 -6.64 4.81
N PRO A 109 14.89 -5.99 4.00
CA PRO A 109 13.84 -5.14 4.54
C PRO A 109 12.81 -6.00 5.26
N LYS A 110 12.36 -5.52 6.42
CA LYS A 110 11.40 -6.28 7.25
C LYS A 110 9.94 -5.97 6.90
N ARG A 111 9.68 -4.87 6.19
CA ARG A 111 8.32 -4.37 5.97
C ARG A 111 8.11 -3.94 4.53
N SER A 112 6.87 -4.10 4.08
CA SER A 112 6.44 -3.56 2.81
C SER A 112 4.99 -3.09 2.88
N LEU A 113 4.66 -2.13 2.01
CA LEU A 113 3.32 -1.61 1.80
C LEU A 113 2.98 -1.80 0.33
N GLN A 114 1.98 -2.62 0.04
CA GLN A 114 1.49 -2.82 -1.32
C GLN A 114 0.38 -1.82 -1.60
N ILE A 115 0.43 -1.16 -2.75
CA ILE A 115 -0.66 -0.34 -3.27
C ILE A 115 -1.48 -1.24 -4.17
N LEU A 116 -2.67 -1.65 -3.70
CA LEU A 116 -3.54 -2.52 -4.46
C LEU A 116 -4.29 -1.75 -5.54
N TYR A 117 -4.67 -0.51 -5.23
CA TYR A 117 -5.36 0.39 -6.14
C TYR A 117 -4.95 1.84 -5.89
N SER A 118 -4.89 2.65 -6.93
CA SER A 118 -4.89 4.11 -6.82
C SER A 118 -5.32 4.78 -8.11
N ASP A 119 -6.16 5.80 -7.98
CA ASP A 119 -6.46 6.74 -9.08
C ASP A 119 -5.32 7.75 -9.31
N LYS A 120 -4.31 7.75 -8.43
CA LYS A 120 -3.15 8.66 -8.41
C LYS A 120 -3.52 10.14 -8.20
N GLU A 121 -4.76 10.46 -7.88
CA GLU A 121 -5.25 11.84 -7.77
C GLU A 121 -5.88 12.12 -6.41
N SER A 122 -6.67 11.18 -5.89
CA SER A 122 -7.45 11.37 -4.68
C SER A 122 -7.32 10.25 -3.65
N CYS A 123 -7.12 9.01 -4.09
CA CYS A 123 -7.22 7.87 -3.19
C CYS A 123 -6.28 6.71 -3.56
N MET A 124 -6.04 5.87 -2.56
CA MET A 124 -5.37 4.59 -2.74
C MET A 124 -5.86 3.58 -1.73
N VAL A 125 -5.83 2.31 -2.11
CA VAL A 125 -6.04 1.18 -1.22
C VAL A 125 -4.70 0.51 -1.01
N THR A 126 -4.32 0.35 0.25
CA THR A 126 -3.05 -0.27 0.59
C THR A 126 -3.26 -1.54 1.40
N LYS A 127 -2.39 -2.52 1.16
CA LYS A 127 -2.26 -3.72 1.96
C LYS A 127 -0.93 -3.68 2.67
N LYS A 128 -0.99 -3.70 4.01
CA LYS A 128 0.19 -3.92 4.82
C LYS A 128 0.59 -5.39 4.65
N SER A 129 1.80 -5.64 4.15
CA SER A 129 2.33 -7.00 4.17
C SER A 129 2.80 -7.32 5.58
N GLU A 130 2.43 -8.48 6.09
CA GLU A 130 3.04 -8.99 7.33
C GLU A 130 4.53 -9.27 7.10
N LEU A 131 5.28 -9.21 8.20
CA LEU A 131 6.74 -9.40 8.26
C LEU A 131 7.14 -10.67 7.51
N THR A 132 7.95 -10.55 6.45
CA THR A 132 8.71 -11.69 5.94
C THR A 132 9.84 -11.98 6.93
N PHE A 133 9.58 -12.88 7.88
CA PHE A 133 10.65 -13.53 8.61
C PHE A 133 11.28 -14.57 7.67
N SER A 134 12.45 -14.26 7.14
CA SER A 134 13.39 -15.24 6.59
C SER A 134 14.38 -15.64 7.67
#